data_AF-A0A2K1SWT8-F1
#
_entry.id   AF-A0A2K1SWT8-F1
#
_cell.length_a   1.000
_cell.length_b   1.000
_cell.length_c   1.000
_cell.angle_alpha   90.00
_cell.angle_beta   90.00
_cell.angle_gamma   90.00
#
_symmetry.space_group_name_H-M   'P 1'
#
loop_
_entity.id
_entity.type
_entity.pdbx_description
1 polymer ?
#
loop_
_entity_poly.entity_id
_entity_poly.type
_entity_poly.pdbx_seq_one_letter_code
_entity_poly.pdbx_strand_id
1 'polypeptide(L)'
;MTIAKPIILLPNKIVEPTSTDDFELGKLPNGISDILSYLAGMADGYSQGMKWNEVEQLKSDLMECPARWEAVTTEQIKQECLHLGMKLTDIDKITELVARRQHGNTFNLSKSSYKGFKFKPNM
;
A
#
# COMPACT_ATOMS: atom_id res chain seq x y z
N MET A 1 22.10 9.22 21.77
CA MET A 1 20.99 9.01 22.71
C MET A 1 19.98 8.12 22.02
N THR A 2 19.93 6.83 22.38
CA THR A 2 19.02 5.85 21.77
C THR A 2 17.74 5.82 22.60
N ILE A 3 16.61 6.25 22.03
CA ILE A 3 15.32 6.23 22.72
C ILE A 3 14.87 4.76 22.82
N ALA A 4 14.73 4.26 24.04
CA ALA A 4 14.18 2.94 24.32
C ALA A 4 12.68 2.92 23.99
N LYS A 5 12.23 1.94 23.19
CA LYS A 5 10.80 1.73 22.89
C LYS A 5 10.11 1.07 24.09
N PRO A 6 8.89 1.50 24.48
CA PRO A 6 8.20 0.93 25.63
C PRO A 6 7.62 -0.46 25.32
N ILE A 7 7.72 -1.36 26.29
CA ILE A 7 7.12 -2.70 26.26
C ILE A 7 5.70 -2.61 26.80
N ILE A 8 4.72 -3.10 26.05
CA ILE A 8 3.33 -3.27 26.52
C ILE A 8 3.21 -4.67 27.14
N LEU A 9 2.89 -4.73 28.43
CA LEU A 9 2.62 -5.98 29.15
C LEU A 9 1.12 -6.31 29.10
N LEU A 10 0.77 -7.44 28.49
CA LEU A 10 -0.59 -8.02 28.54
C LEU A 10 -0.60 -9.21 29.52
N PRO A 11 -1.69 -9.43 30.29
CA PRO A 11 -1.75 -10.53 31.25
C PRO A 11 -1.81 -11.89 30.53
N ASN A 12 -0.87 -12.77 30.88
CA ASN A 12 -0.85 -14.21 30.58
C ASN A 12 -0.60 -14.67 29.13
N LYS A 13 0.06 -13.86 28.32
CA LYS A 13 0.84 -14.39 27.19
C LYS A 13 1.95 -13.39 26.85
N ILE A 14 3.21 -13.80 27.04
CA ILE A 14 4.31 -13.17 26.31
C ILE A 14 4.12 -13.64 24.86
N VAL A 15 3.32 -12.91 24.10
CA VAL A 15 3.43 -12.98 22.64
C VAL A 15 4.64 -12.09 22.36
N GLU A 16 5.81 -12.70 22.15
CA GLU A 16 6.87 -12.01 21.44
C GLU A 16 6.23 -11.40 20.20
N PRO A 17 6.42 -10.10 19.89
CA PRO A 17 5.90 -9.52 18.66
C PRO A 17 6.39 -10.44 17.55
N THR A 18 5.46 -11.23 17.04
CA THR A 18 5.77 -12.35 16.18
C THR A 18 6.37 -11.68 14.98
N SER A 19 7.67 -11.88 14.77
CA SER A 19 8.43 -11.33 13.66
C SER A 19 7.53 -11.46 12.45
N THR A 20 6.99 -10.32 12.02
CA THR A 20 6.12 -10.27 10.85
C THR A 20 7.05 -10.67 9.73
N ASP A 21 6.85 -11.87 9.17
CA ASP A 21 7.70 -12.46 8.14
C ASP A 21 8.30 -11.36 7.26
N ASP A 22 9.62 -11.17 7.39
CA ASP A 22 10.51 -10.32 6.59
C ASP A 22 9.92 -9.03 6.00
N PHE A 23 9.21 -8.21 6.81
CA PHE A 23 8.81 -6.87 6.39
C PHE A 23 10.05 -5.97 6.31
N GLU A 24 10.63 -5.88 5.12
CA GLU A 24 11.68 -4.92 4.79
C GLU A 24 11.09 -3.81 3.91
N LEU A 25 11.18 -2.56 4.39
CA LEU A 25 10.80 -1.38 3.63
C LEU A 25 11.54 -1.35 2.28
N GLY A 26 10.85 -0.98 1.21
CA GLY A 26 11.39 -1.02 -0.14
C GLY A 26 11.42 -2.41 -0.78
N LYS A 27 10.97 -3.46 -0.09
CA LYS A 27 11.01 -4.85 -0.60
C LYS A 27 9.69 -5.61 -0.45
N LEU A 28 8.56 -4.91 -0.52
CA LEU A 28 7.27 -5.56 -0.59
C LEU A 28 7.18 -6.47 -1.82
N PRO A 29 6.58 -7.66 -1.70
CA PRO A 29 6.61 -8.68 -2.74
C PRO A 29 5.85 -8.25 -3.99
N ASN A 30 6.03 -9.03 -5.07
CA ASN A 30 5.21 -8.94 -6.28
C ASN A 30 5.22 -7.56 -6.98
N GLY A 31 6.28 -6.78 -6.77
CA GLY A 31 6.44 -5.42 -7.31
C GLY A 31 5.61 -4.36 -6.60
N ILE A 32 5.08 -4.63 -5.39
CA ILE A 32 4.27 -3.65 -4.66
C ILE A 32 5.09 -2.42 -4.27
N SER A 33 6.35 -2.59 -3.84
CA SER A 33 7.21 -1.44 -3.53
C SER A 33 7.43 -0.53 -4.74
N ASP A 34 7.63 -1.11 -5.94
CA ASP A 34 7.78 -0.34 -7.18
C ASP A 34 6.51 0.47 -7.50
N ILE A 35 5.34 -0.14 -7.31
CA ILE A 35 4.04 0.52 -7.53
C ILE A 35 3.85 1.67 -6.54
N LEU A 36 4.12 1.45 -5.25
CA LEU A 36 3.97 2.49 -4.24
C LEU A 36 4.99 3.62 -4.46
N SER A 37 6.21 3.29 -4.87
CA SER A 37 7.24 4.26 -5.25
C SER A 37 6.82 5.11 -6.46
N TYR A 38 6.25 4.48 -7.49
CA TYR A 38 5.68 5.18 -8.65
C TYR A 38 4.55 6.13 -8.22
N LEU A 39 3.61 5.67 -7.40
CA LEU A 39 2.51 6.49 -6.90
C LEU A 39 3.01 7.67 -6.04
N ALA A 40 4.03 7.44 -5.22
CA ALA A 40 4.68 8.48 -4.43
C ALA A 40 5.33 9.55 -5.33
N GLY A 41 6.08 9.14 -6.36
CA GLY A 41 6.69 10.06 -7.32
C GLY A 41 5.67 10.89 -8.09
N MET A 42 4.55 10.28 -8.50
CA MET A 42 3.45 11.00 -9.15
C MET A 42 2.76 12.00 -8.20
N ALA A 43 2.52 11.59 -6.95
CA ALA A 43 1.87 12.43 -5.94
C ALA A 43 2.73 13.66 -5.56
N ASP A 44 4.05 13.48 -5.44
CA ASP A 44 5.01 14.54 -5.15
C ASP A 44 5.06 15.57 -6.30
N GLY A 45 5.14 15.09 -7.55
CA GLY A 45 5.21 15.94 -8.74
C GLY A 45 4.00 16.85 -8.95
N TYR A 46 2.85 16.55 -8.33
CA TYR A 46 1.63 17.36 -8.48
C TYR A 46 1.37 18.36 -7.37
N SER A 47 2.20 18.44 -6.33
CA SER A 47 2.04 19.27 -5.11
C SER A 47 0.77 19.01 -4.28
N GLN A 48 -0.30 18.48 -4.87
CA GLN A 48 -1.60 18.24 -4.24
C GLN A 48 -1.83 16.77 -3.84
N GLY A 49 -0.88 15.88 -4.13
CA GLY A 49 -1.02 14.44 -3.88
C GLY A 49 -1.47 13.68 -5.14
N MET A 50 -1.97 12.46 -4.95
CA MET A 50 -2.42 11.61 -6.05
C MET A 50 -3.60 12.24 -6.79
N LYS A 51 -3.55 12.25 -8.13
CA LYS A 51 -4.69 12.68 -8.95
C LYS A 51 -5.63 11.50 -9.19
N TRP A 52 -6.81 11.84 -9.72
CA TRP A 52 -7.85 10.88 -10.04
C TRP A 52 -7.35 9.77 -10.98
N ASN A 53 -6.43 10.05 -11.90
CA ASN A 53 -5.91 9.06 -12.84
C ASN A 53 -5.03 8.00 -12.14
N GLU A 54 -4.19 8.36 -11.16
CA GLU A 54 -3.43 7.36 -10.40
C GLU A 54 -4.36 6.49 -9.53
N VAL A 55 -5.42 7.09 -8.96
CA VAL A 55 -6.45 6.34 -8.23
C VAL A 55 -7.15 5.32 -9.14
N GLU A 56 -7.46 5.69 -10.38
CA GLU A 56 -8.10 4.78 -11.34
C GLU A 56 -7.16 3.67 -11.81
N GLN A 57 -5.87 3.97 -12.00
CA GLN A 57 -4.83 2.97 -12.27
C GLN A 57 -4.73 1.95 -11.12
N LEU A 58 -4.67 2.43 -9.87
CA LEU A 58 -4.61 1.57 -8.70
C LEU A 58 -5.85 0.68 -8.55
N LYS A 59 -7.05 1.25 -8.71
CA LYS A 59 -8.30 0.47 -8.70
C LYS A 59 -8.29 -0.63 -9.76
N SER A 60 -7.85 -0.32 -10.98
CA SER A 60 -7.76 -1.33 -12.04
C SER A 60 -6.77 -2.43 -11.66
N ASP A 61 -5.56 -2.06 -11.21
CA ASP A 61 -4.55 -3.05 -10.82
C ASP A 61 -5.03 -3.96 -9.68
N LEU A 62 -5.72 -3.39 -8.68
CA LEU A 62 -6.36 -4.15 -7.59
C LEU A 62 -7.38 -5.17 -8.10
N MET A 63 -8.13 -4.84 -9.15
CA MET A 63 -9.10 -5.76 -9.74
C MET A 63 -8.44 -6.81 -10.65
N GLU A 64 -7.39 -6.41 -11.37
CA GLU A 64 -6.71 -7.23 -12.39
C GLU A 64 -5.60 -8.12 -11.84
N CYS A 65 -5.07 -7.80 -10.66
CA CYS A 65 -3.98 -8.50 -9.99
C CYS A 65 -4.25 -8.69 -8.48
N PRO A 66 -5.40 -9.24 -8.05
CA PRO A 66 -5.75 -9.32 -6.63
C PRO A 66 -4.73 -10.11 -5.79
N ALA A 67 -4.21 -11.22 -6.33
CA ALA A 67 -3.21 -12.06 -5.67
C ALA A 67 -1.93 -11.30 -5.31
N ARG A 68 -1.56 -10.25 -6.06
CA ARG A 68 -0.41 -9.38 -5.72
C ARG A 68 -0.64 -8.75 -4.35
N TRP A 69 -1.83 -8.19 -4.14
CA TRP A 69 -2.19 -7.39 -2.98
C TRP A 69 -2.64 -8.23 -1.78
N GLU A 70 -3.04 -9.48 -1.98
CA GLU A 70 -3.33 -10.43 -0.89
C GLU A 70 -2.07 -10.84 -0.10
N ALA A 71 -0.89 -10.69 -0.69
CA ALA A 71 0.38 -11.05 -0.07
C ALA A 71 0.90 -10.04 0.98
N VAL A 72 0.21 -8.92 1.19
CA VAL A 72 0.61 -7.85 2.11
C VAL A 72 -0.54 -7.39 2.98
N THR A 73 -0.22 -6.93 4.18
CA THR A 73 -1.19 -6.27 5.07
C THR A 73 -1.30 -4.78 4.74
N THR A 74 -2.44 -4.17 5.09
CA THR A 74 -2.64 -2.73 4.95
C THR A 74 -1.67 -1.92 5.82
N GLU A 75 -1.21 -2.47 6.95
CA GLU A 75 -0.19 -1.82 7.79
C GLU A 75 1.18 -1.83 7.11
N GLN A 76 1.59 -2.92 6.46
CA GLN A 76 2.84 -2.95 5.68
C GLN A 76 2.81 -1.92 4.55
N ILE A 77 1.68 -1.79 3.84
CA ILE A 77 1.48 -0.75 2.81
C ILE A 77 1.58 0.65 3.42
N LYS A 78 0.93 0.88 4.55
CA LYS A 78 0.97 2.17 5.25
C LYS A 78 2.40 2.56 5.62
N GLN A 79 3.15 1.63 6.22
CA GLN A 79 4.54 1.85 6.61
C GLN A 79 5.43 2.13 5.40
N GLU A 80 5.23 1.41 4.29
CA GLU A 80 5.94 1.66 3.04
C GLU A 80 5.63 3.05 2.47
N CYS A 81 4.36 3.45 2.39
CA CYS A 81 4.00 4.78 1.91
C CYS A 81 4.51 5.91 2.82
N LEU A 82 4.55 5.69 4.14
CA LEU A 82 5.17 6.62 5.10
C LEU A 82 6.67 6.75 4.86
N HIS A 83 7.35 5.62 4.61
CA HIS A 83 8.77 5.59 4.28
C HIS A 83 9.07 6.37 2.99
N LEU A 84 8.18 6.29 2.00
CA LEU A 84 8.23 7.02 0.73
C LEU A 84 7.85 8.52 0.86
N GLY A 85 7.52 8.99 2.06
CA GLY A 85 7.19 10.41 2.30
C GLY A 85 5.83 10.85 1.76
N MET A 86 4.92 9.91 1.50
CA MET A 86 3.59 10.25 0.98
C MET A 86 2.76 11.04 2.00
N LYS A 87 1.83 11.87 1.50
CA LYS A 87 0.88 12.58 2.37
C LYS A 87 -0.09 11.59 3.00
N LEU A 88 -0.46 11.84 4.27
CA LEU A 88 -1.40 10.99 5.00
C LEU A 88 -2.73 10.77 4.25
N THR A 89 -3.24 11.79 3.55
CA THR A 89 -4.46 11.68 2.75
C THR A 89 -4.35 10.68 1.60
N ASP A 90 -3.19 10.60 0.96
CA ASP A 90 -2.93 9.63 -0.11
C ASP A 90 -2.74 8.23 0.49
N ILE A 91 -2.05 8.14 1.63
CA ILE A 91 -1.86 6.88 2.37
C ILE A 91 -3.20 6.29 2.78
N ASP A 92 -4.08 7.09 3.37
CA ASP A 92 -5.44 6.67 3.76
C ASP A 92 -6.23 6.21 2.52
N LYS A 93 -6.09 6.89 1.39
CA LYS A 93 -6.75 6.51 0.13
C LYS A 93 -6.26 5.16 -0.38
N ILE A 94 -4.94 4.94 -0.44
CA ILE A 94 -4.34 3.68 -0.90
C ILE A 94 -4.77 2.54 0.00
N THR A 95 -4.62 2.70 1.32
CA THR A 95 -4.95 1.65 2.30
C THR A 95 -6.44 1.32 2.31
N GLU A 96 -7.33 2.31 2.16
CA GLU A 96 -8.77 2.10 2.00
C GLU A 96 -9.09 1.23 0.77
N LEU A 97 -8.49 1.56 -0.38
CA LEU A 97 -8.72 0.82 -1.62
C LEU A 97 -8.20 -0.62 -1.51
N VAL A 98 -7.01 -0.82 -0.97
CA VAL A 98 -6.45 -2.16 -0.80
C VAL A 98 -7.30 -2.98 0.16
N ALA A 99 -7.66 -2.44 1.33
CA ALA A 99 -8.51 -3.12 2.31
C ALA A 99 -9.85 -3.56 1.70
N ARG A 100 -10.51 -2.64 0.99
CA ARG A 100 -11.77 -2.95 0.30
C ARG A 100 -11.60 -4.08 -0.70
N ARG A 101 -10.51 -4.07 -1.48
CA ARG A 101 -10.26 -5.13 -2.46
C ARG A 101 -10.01 -6.48 -1.78
N GLN A 102 -9.22 -6.51 -0.72
CA GLN A 102 -8.93 -7.71 0.08
C GLN A 102 -10.21 -8.29 0.71
N HIS A 103 -11.19 -7.44 1.03
CA HIS A 103 -12.53 -7.87 1.46
C HIS A 103 -13.47 -8.28 0.31
N GLY A 104 -12.97 -8.43 -0.92
CA GLY A 104 -13.76 -8.89 -2.07
C GLY A 104 -14.55 -7.81 -2.81
N ASN A 105 -14.36 -6.52 -2.49
CA ASN A 105 -15.05 -5.45 -3.19
C ASN A 105 -14.45 -5.19 -4.58
N THR A 106 -15.30 -4.79 -5.52
CA THR A 106 -14.91 -4.27 -6.84
C THR A 106 -15.01 -2.74 -6.88
N PHE A 107 -14.37 -2.12 -7.86
CA PHE A 107 -14.42 -0.67 -8.06
C PHE A 107 -15.07 -0.31 -9.39
N ASN A 108 -15.86 0.76 -9.38
CA ASN A 108 -16.28 1.42 -10.61
C ASN A 108 -15.14 2.29 -11.12
N LEU A 109 -14.82 2.12 -12.40
CA LEU A 109 -13.89 2.97 -13.13
C LEU A 109 -14.67 4.07 -13.85
N SER A 110 -14.17 5.30 -13.74
CA SER A 110 -14.70 6.50 -14.40
C SER A 110 -14.58 6.47 -15.92
N LYS A 111 -13.56 5.79 -16.45
CA LYS A 111 -13.34 5.62 -17.89
C LYS A 111 -13.00 4.18 -18.22
N SER A 112 -13.57 3.68 -19.32
CA SER A 112 -13.30 2.33 -19.82
C SER A 112 -11.84 2.11 -20.21
N SER A 113 -11.10 3.17 -20.54
CA SER A 113 -9.68 3.12 -20.90
C SER A 113 -8.77 2.60 -19.78
N TYR A 114 -9.21 2.67 -18.51
CA TYR A 114 -8.46 2.10 -17.39
C TYR A 114 -8.76 0.62 -17.17
N LYS A 115 -9.81 0.06 -17.78
CA LYS A 115 -10.15 -1.34 -17.60
C LYS A 115 -9.02 -2.21 -18.15
N GLY A 116 -8.55 -3.17 -17.35
CA GLY A 116 -7.45 -4.04 -17.74
C GLY A 116 -6.06 -3.41 -17.54
N PHE A 117 -5.97 -2.17 -17.01
CA PHE A 117 -4.69 -1.58 -16.64
C PHE A 117 -4.05 -2.40 -15.52
N LYS A 118 -2.77 -2.70 -15.68
CA LYS A 118 -1.92 -3.40 -14.72
C LYS A 118 -0.59 -2.67 -14.65
N PHE A 119 -0.12 -2.43 -13.44
CA PHE A 119 1.24 -2.01 -13.21
C PHE A 119 2.19 -3.16 -13.57
N LYS A 120 3.26 -2.83 -14.31
CA LYS A 120 4.31 -3.77 -14.70
C LYS A 120 5.23 -4.07 -13.50
N PRO A 121 5.55 -5.33 -13.20
CA PRO A 121 6.59 -5.63 -12.22
C PRO A 121 7.95 -5.07 -12.69
N ASN A 122 8.75 -4.47 -11.78
CA ASN A 122 10.06 -3.84 -12.03
C ASN A 122 10.03 -2.54 -12.85
N MET A 123 9.14 -1.61 -12.49
CA MET A 123 9.06 -0.28 -13.13
C MET A 123 10.02 0.74 -12.54
#